data_AF-A0A2Z2MUI1-F1
#
_entry.id   AF-A0A2Z2MUI1-F1
#
_cell.length_a   1.000
_cell.length_b   1.000
_cell.length_c   1.000
_cell.angle_alpha   90.00
_cell.angle_beta   90.00
_cell.angle_gamma   90.00
#
_symmetry.space_group_name_H-M   'P 1'
#
loop_
_entity.id
_entity.type
_entity.pdbx_description
1 polymer ?
#
loop_
_entity_poly.entity_id
_entity_poly.type
_entity_poly.pdbx_seq_one_letter_code
_entity_poly.pdbx_strand_id
1 'polypeptide(L)'
;MKVKEAIMRVFPEIPELEKVDFSQYSTPYLAVLAAFAEGGKNGLMEFEEFVISQGGNKADVGRFLISVFQYLLIRYRRFDDESVEVPAFKLFLTLKGWLNENGFENDYRRILHSFVGYIVDIAEKIAERSDCDMGIAYMKTAYLLTLEAGETFEEEYFGELMEKAGEMLKALYEKCGIEEELPKKREKGC
;
A
#
# COMPACT_ATOMS: atom_id res chain seq x y z
N MET A 1 9.29 -4.00 -24.27
CA MET A 1 8.74 -4.70 -23.10
C MET A 1 7.88 -3.72 -22.30
N LYS A 2 6.68 -4.09 -21.84
CA LYS A 2 5.77 -3.15 -21.18
C LYS A 2 6.14 -3.05 -19.69
N VAL A 3 6.43 -1.84 -19.20
CA VAL A 3 6.75 -1.59 -17.77
C VAL A 3 5.76 -2.24 -16.81
N LYS A 4 4.49 -2.24 -17.19
CA LYS A 4 3.41 -2.94 -16.51
C LYS A 4 3.69 -4.43 -16.27
N GLU A 5 4.15 -5.15 -17.29
CA GLU A 5 4.43 -6.59 -17.18
C GLU A 5 5.54 -6.85 -16.15
N ALA A 6 6.56 -5.98 -16.13
CA ALA A 6 7.63 -6.08 -15.14
C ALA A 6 7.13 -5.78 -13.71
N ILE A 7 6.32 -4.74 -13.52
CA ILE A 7 5.73 -4.43 -12.21
C ILE A 7 4.84 -5.58 -11.73
N MET A 8 3.99 -6.13 -12.60
CA MET A 8 3.15 -7.28 -12.26
C MET A 8 3.98 -8.54 -11.91
N ARG A 9 5.16 -8.71 -12.50
CA ARG A 9 6.10 -9.76 -12.09
C ARG A 9 6.80 -9.47 -10.77
N VAL A 10 6.92 -8.21 -10.33
CA VAL A 10 7.43 -7.93 -8.98
C VAL A 10 6.34 -8.20 -7.94
N PHE A 11 5.08 -7.94 -8.26
CA PHE A 11 3.92 -8.07 -7.36
C PHE A 11 2.86 -9.05 -7.88
N PRO A 12 3.18 -10.35 -8.07
CA PRO A 12 2.21 -11.33 -8.54
C PRO A 12 0.99 -11.49 -7.61
N GLU A 13 1.13 -11.14 -6.34
CA GLU A 13 0.07 -11.14 -5.32
C GLU A 13 -0.94 -9.98 -5.46
N ILE A 14 -0.68 -9.02 -6.35
CA ILE A 14 -1.56 -7.88 -6.65
C ILE A 14 -2.03 -7.97 -8.12
N PRO A 15 -2.88 -8.95 -8.48
CA PRO A 15 -3.36 -9.12 -9.85
C PRO A 15 -4.14 -7.89 -10.37
N GLU A 16 -4.69 -7.07 -9.48
CA GLU A 16 -5.42 -5.85 -9.85
C GLU A 16 -4.55 -4.81 -10.57
N LEU A 17 -3.21 -4.90 -10.47
CA LEU A 17 -2.27 -4.10 -11.26
C LEU A 17 -2.47 -4.27 -12.78
N GLU A 18 -3.09 -5.36 -13.22
CA GLU A 18 -3.47 -5.56 -14.63
C GLU A 18 -4.47 -4.50 -15.12
N LYS A 19 -5.26 -3.88 -14.24
CA LYS A 19 -6.23 -2.85 -14.65
C LYS A 19 -5.63 -1.45 -14.71
N VAL A 20 -4.47 -1.26 -14.07
CA VAL A 20 -3.81 0.04 -13.97
C VAL A 20 -3.15 0.42 -15.30
N ASP A 21 -3.32 1.68 -15.68
CA ASP A 21 -2.57 2.31 -16.77
C ASP A 21 -1.21 2.80 -16.26
N PHE A 22 -0.14 2.21 -16.80
CA PHE A 22 1.25 2.60 -16.52
C PHE A 22 1.89 3.37 -17.70
N SER A 23 1.11 3.85 -18.67
CA SER A 23 1.61 4.55 -19.86
C SER A 23 2.46 5.79 -19.51
N GLN A 24 2.15 6.46 -18.41
CA GLN A 24 2.84 7.65 -17.92
C GLN A 24 3.83 7.36 -16.78
N TYR A 25 3.99 6.09 -16.40
CA TYR A 25 4.94 5.74 -15.35
C TYR A 25 6.36 5.76 -15.90
N SER A 26 7.16 6.69 -15.38
CA SER A 26 8.57 6.86 -15.72
C SER A 26 9.40 6.56 -14.48
N THR A 27 10.42 5.70 -14.66
CA THR A 27 11.26 5.25 -13.55
C THR A 27 12.71 5.13 -14.02
N PRO A 28 13.70 5.53 -13.19
CA PRO A 28 15.11 5.28 -13.50
C PRO A 28 15.45 3.77 -13.51
N TYR A 29 14.56 2.92 -12.97
CA TYR A 29 14.74 1.48 -12.85
C TYR A 29 14.31 0.68 -14.10
N LEU A 30 13.99 1.35 -15.20
CA LEU A 30 13.40 0.72 -16.39
C LEU A 30 14.24 -0.44 -16.94
N ALA A 31 15.55 -0.26 -17.05
CA ALA A 31 16.45 -1.28 -17.58
C ALA A 31 16.52 -2.53 -16.67
N VAL A 32 16.53 -2.31 -15.35
CA VAL A 32 16.57 -3.39 -14.35
C VAL A 32 15.26 -4.17 -14.35
N LEU A 33 14.12 -3.47 -14.40
CA LEU A 33 12.80 -4.09 -14.54
C LEU A 33 12.69 -4.92 -15.82
N ALA A 34 13.31 -4.45 -16.91
CA ALA A 34 13.31 -5.17 -18.17
C ALA A 34 14.07 -6.47 -18.11
N ALA A 35 15.31 -6.42 -17.62
CA ALA A 35 16.13 -7.61 -17.46
C ALA A 35 15.51 -8.62 -16.48
N PHE A 36 14.85 -8.15 -15.40
CA PHE A 36 14.14 -9.01 -14.47
C PHE A 36 12.99 -9.77 -15.14
N ALA A 37 12.15 -9.06 -15.90
CA ALA A 37 10.98 -9.65 -16.54
C ALA A 37 11.36 -10.64 -17.65
N GLU A 38 12.45 -10.39 -18.39
CA GLU A 38 12.99 -11.31 -19.40
C GLU A 38 13.61 -12.57 -18.78
N GLY A 39 14.14 -12.47 -17.55
CA GLY A 39 14.77 -13.57 -16.82
C GLY A 39 13.80 -14.66 -16.31
N GLY A 40 12.50 -14.52 -16.55
CA GLY A 40 11.49 -15.50 -16.13
C GLY A 40 11.15 -15.50 -14.63
N LYS A 41 11.89 -14.73 -13.83
CA LYS A 41 11.72 -14.55 -12.38
C LYS A 41 10.40 -13.86 -12.01
N ASN A 42 9.96 -14.04 -10.77
CA ASN A 42 8.69 -13.53 -10.24
C ASN A 42 8.74 -13.30 -8.72
N GLY A 43 8.08 -12.24 -8.26
CA GLY A 43 7.96 -11.87 -6.84
C GLY A 43 9.03 -10.90 -6.34
N LEU A 44 8.69 -10.20 -5.26
CA LEU A 44 9.52 -9.14 -4.66
C LEU A 44 10.87 -9.66 -4.15
N MET A 45 10.91 -10.84 -3.55
CA MET A 45 12.15 -11.44 -3.03
C MET A 45 13.13 -11.75 -4.17
N GLU A 46 12.66 -12.37 -5.25
CA GLU A 46 13.50 -12.64 -6.43
C GLU A 46 13.94 -11.35 -7.12
N PHE A 47 13.10 -10.32 -7.11
CA PHE A 47 13.45 -9.00 -7.62
C PHE A 47 14.57 -8.36 -6.79
N GLU A 48 14.49 -8.43 -5.46
CA GLU A 48 15.54 -7.95 -4.57
C GLU A 48 16.88 -8.65 -4.83
N GLU A 49 16.89 -9.98 -4.86
CA GLU A 49 18.08 -10.77 -5.20
C GLU A 49 18.63 -10.40 -6.57
N PHE A 50 17.74 -10.17 -7.55
CA PHE A 50 18.13 -9.76 -8.88
C PHE A 50 18.80 -8.37 -8.87
N VAL A 51 18.20 -7.37 -8.22
CA VAL A 51 18.78 -6.01 -8.10
C VAL A 51 20.17 -6.06 -7.47
N ILE A 52 20.33 -6.84 -6.40
CA ILE A 52 21.63 -7.01 -5.73
C ILE A 52 22.64 -7.69 -6.66
N SER A 53 22.22 -8.72 -7.42
CA SER A 53 23.09 -9.41 -8.39
C SER A 53 23.57 -8.50 -9.53
N GLN A 54 22.83 -7.44 -9.83
CA GLN A 54 23.18 -6.43 -10.84
C GLN A 54 24.00 -5.27 -10.26
N GLY A 55 24.47 -5.37 -9.01
CA GLY A 55 25.28 -4.36 -8.34
C GLY A 55 24.48 -3.23 -7.67
N GLY A 56 23.15 -3.36 -7.61
CA GLY A 56 22.29 -2.50 -6.80
C GLY A 56 22.31 -2.88 -5.31
N ASN A 57 21.48 -2.20 -4.53
CA ASN A 57 21.30 -2.49 -3.10
C ASN A 57 19.84 -2.43 -2.67
N LYS A 58 19.56 -2.78 -1.41
CA LYS A 58 18.19 -2.74 -0.86
C LYS A 58 17.55 -1.36 -0.98
N ALA A 59 18.30 -0.27 -0.84
CA ALA A 59 17.73 1.06 -0.99
C ALA A 59 17.24 1.34 -2.43
N ASP A 60 17.82 0.70 -3.46
CA ASP A 60 17.30 0.75 -4.83
C ASP A 60 15.94 0.06 -4.94
N VAL A 61 15.78 -1.10 -4.31
CA VAL A 61 14.50 -1.81 -4.22
C VAL A 61 13.47 -0.93 -3.51
N GLY A 62 13.79 -0.41 -2.31
CA GLY A 62 12.91 0.47 -1.56
C GLY A 62 12.46 1.69 -2.37
N ARG A 63 13.39 2.37 -3.06
CA ARG A 63 13.05 3.49 -3.95
C ARG A 63 12.13 3.08 -5.09
N PHE A 64 12.35 1.90 -5.69
CA PHE A 64 11.44 1.37 -6.70
C PHE A 64 10.03 1.16 -6.13
N LEU A 65 9.88 0.46 -4.99
CA LEU A 65 8.58 0.19 -4.36
C LEU A 65 7.84 1.50 -4.06
N ILE A 66 8.54 2.48 -3.48
CA ILE A 66 7.99 3.80 -3.15
C ILE A 66 7.54 4.51 -4.43
N SER A 67 8.32 4.43 -5.51
CA SER A 67 7.97 5.08 -6.78
C SER A 67 6.69 4.50 -7.41
N VAL A 68 6.49 3.18 -7.32
CA VAL A 68 5.25 2.55 -7.82
C VAL A 68 4.07 2.99 -6.97
N PHE A 69 4.20 2.97 -5.64
CA PHE A 69 3.15 3.43 -4.74
C PHE A 69 2.76 4.89 -4.95
N GLN A 70 3.76 5.78 -5.07
CA GLN A 70 3.51 7.18 -5.39
C GLN A 70 2.81 7.36 -6.73
N TYR A 71 3.17 6.57 -7.74
CA TYR A 71 2.48 6.60 -9.02
C TYR A 71 1.00 6.22 -8.89
N LEU A 72 0.70 5.15 -8.14
CA LEU A 72 -0.69 4.75 -7.87
C LEU A 72 -1.45 5.87 -7.14
N LEU A 73 -0.86 6.49 -6.12
CA LEU A 73 -1.52 7.61 -5.43
C LEU A 73 -1.73 8.84 -6.33
N ILE A 74 -0.80 9.12 -7.24
CA ILE A 74 -0.97 10.19 -8.24
C ILE A 74 -2.14 9.88 -9.17
N ARG A 75 -2.25 8.63 -9.64
CA ARG A 75 -3.38 8.15 -10.45
C ARG A 75 -4.70 8.32 -9.72
N TYR A 76 -4.77 7.84 -8.48
CA TYR A 76 -5.93 7.98 -7.61
C TYR A 76 -6.35 9.44 -7.45
N ARG A 77 -5.41 10.31 -7.06
CA ARG A 77 -5.73 11.70 -6.69
C ARG A 77 -5.97 12.64 -7.87
N ARG A 78 -5.24 12.47 -8.99
CA ARG A 78 -5.28 13.42 -10.11
C ARG A 78 -6.22 13.01 -11.22
N PHE A 79 -6.55 11.73 -11.32
CA PHE A 79 -7.33 11.18 -12.42
C PHE A 79 -8.57 10.41 -11.96
N ASP A 80 -8.85 10.41 -10.64
CA ASP A 80 -9.96 9.66 -10.03
C ASP A 80 -10.00 8.20 -10.51
N ASP A 81 -8.82 7.62 -10.70
CA ASP A 81 -8.65 6.28 -11.27
C ASP A 81 -8.94 5.21 -10.22
N GLU A 82 -10.17 4.73 -10.17
CA GLU A 82 -10.60 3.70 -9.22
C GLU A 82 -9.83 2.38 -9.38
N SER A 83 -9.23 2.12 -10.55
CA SER A 83 -8.48 0.88 -10.79
C SER A 83 -7.23 0.74 -9.90
N VAL A 84 -6.74 1.85 -9.34
CA VAL A 84 -5.56 1.87 -8.49
C VAL A 84 -5.84 1.73 -7.00
N GLU A 85 -7.10 1.75 -6.55
CA GLU A 85 -7.46 1.73 -5.13
C GLU A 85 -6.94 0.48 -4.41
N VAL A 86 -7.37 -0.71 -4.85
CA VAL A 86 -6.92 -1.98 -4.28
C VAL A 86 -5.40 -2.17 -4.45
N PRO A 87 -4.80 -1.92 -5.64
CA PRO A 87 -3.34 -1.93 -5.79
C PRO A 87 -2.59 -1.01 -4.83
N ALA A 88 -3.04 0.23 -4.66
CA ALA A 88 -2.39 1.21 -3.79
C ALA A 88 -2.43 0.76 -2.33
N PHE A 89 -3.57 0.24 -1.88
CA PHE A 89 -3.74 -0.28 -0.52
C PHE A 89 -2.82 -1.47 -0.26
N LYS A 90 -2.84 -2.49 -1.14
CA LYS A 90 -2.00 -3.69 -1.01
C LYS A 90 -0.51 -3.35 -1.10
N LEU A 91 -0.13 -2.45 -2.00
CA LEU A 91 1.26 -2.03 -2.15
C LEU A 91 1.75 -1.22 -0.94
N PHE A 92 0.88 -0.42 -0.31
CA PHE A 92 1.21 0.25 0.95
C PHE A 92 1.54 -0.76 2.07
N LEU A 93 0.76 -1.84 2.20
CA LEU A 93 1.05 -2.89 3.18
C LEU A 93 2.35 -3.64 2.86
N THR A 94 2.59 -3.91 1.58
CA THR A 94 3.85 -4.51 1.12
C THR A 94 5.04 -3.62 1.45
N LEU A 95 4.92 -2.31 1.22
CA LEU A 95 5.91 -1.31 1.60
C LEU A 95 6.15 -1.28 3.10
N LYS A 96 5.09 -1.27 3.92
CA LYS A 96 5.19 -1.33 5.38
C LYS A 96 6.01 -2.55 5.83
N GLY A 97 5.67 -3.74 5.35
CA GLY A 97 6.38 -4.97 5.70
C GLY A 97 7.85 -4.91 5.28
N TRP A 98 8.08 -4.66 3.98
CA TRP A 98 9.41 -4.69 3.40
C TRP A 98 10.34 -3.62 4.00
N LEU A 99 9.88 -2.38 4.20
CA LEU A 99 10.72 -1.31 4.76
C LEU A 99 11.12 -1.59 6.22
N ASN A 100 10.20 -2.08 7.04
CA ASN A 100 10.50 -2.41 8.43
C ASN A 100 11.45 -3.62 8.54
N GLU A 101 11.26 -4.66 7.73
CA GLU A 101 12.13 -5.85 7.74
C GLU A 101 13.57 -5.54 7.27
N ASN A 102 13.75 -4.48 6.50
CA ASN A 102 15.04 -4.13 5.89
C ASN A 102 15.74 -2.91 6.52
N GLY A 103 15.28 -2.44 7.68
CA GLY A 103 15.92 -1.35 8.42
C GLY A 103 15.67 0.05 7.85
N PHE A 104 14.55 0.24 7.15
CA PHE A 104 14.10 1.51 6.57
C PHE A 104 12.89 2.09 7.32
N GLU A 105 12.83 1.93 8.64
CA GLU A 105 11.69 2.34 9.48
C GLU A 105 11.42 3.85 9.39
N ASN A 106 12.46 4.67 9.23
CA ASN A 106 12.31 6.11 9.04
C ASN A 106 11.63 6.48 7.72
N ASP A 107 11.91 5.73 6.64
CA ASP A 107 11.25 5.93 5.35
C ASP A 107 9.79 5.47 5.44
N TYR A 108 9.53 4.35 6.12
CA TYR A 108 8.16 3.93 6.42
C TYR A 108 7.39 4.98 7.23
N ARG A 109 7.97 5.54 8.30
CA ARG A 109 7.35 6.62 9.07
C ARG A 109 6.98 7.82 8.20
N ARG A 110 7.87 8.24 7.30
CA ARG A 110 7.59 9.34 6.37
C ARG A 110 6.43 9.03 5.44
N ILE A 111 6.37 7.79 4.93
CA ILE A 111 5.28 7.32 4.06
C ILE A 111 3.96 7.26 4.83
N LEU A 112 3.96 6.69 6.04
CA LEU A 112 2.79 6.64 6.91
C LEU A 112 2.27 8.06 7.18
N HIS A 113 3.14 8.97 7.64
CA HIS A 113 2.82 10.37 7.90
C HIS A 113 2.18 11.05 6.69
N SER A 114 2.79 10.87 5.52
CA SER A 114 2.38 11.59 4.30
C SER A 114 1.13 11.05 3.64
N PHE A 115 0.83 9.75 3.81
CA PHE A 115 -0.13 9.06 2.95
C PHE A 115 -1.22 8.26 3.67
N VAL A 116 -1.18 8.11 5.00
CA VAL A 116 -2.21 7.36 5.74
C VAL A 116 -3.63 7.88 5.49
N GLY A 117 -3.81 9.19 5.33
CA GLY A 117 -5.10 9.78 4.95
C GLY A 117 -5.66 9.23 3.64
N TYR A 118 -4.81 9.08 2.61
CA TYR A 118 -5.23 8.46 1.35
C TYR A 118 -5.60 7.00 1.51
N ILE A 119 -4.89 6.27 2.38
CA ILE A 119 -5.19 4.86 2.64
C ILE A 119 -6.56 4.71 3.31
N VAL A 120 -6.92 5.61 4.23
CA VAL A 120 -8.26 5.67 4.83
C VAL A 120 -9.33 5.97 3.77
N ASP A 121 -9.13 7.02 2.97
CA ASP A 121 -10.11 7.40 1.93
C ASP A 121 -10.28 6.30 0.86
N ILE A 122 -9.19 5.60 0.50
CA ILE A 122 -9.23 4.46 -0.41
C ILE A 122 -9.98 3.27 0.21
N ALA A 123 -9.75 2.97 1.49
CA ALA A 123 -10.42 1.88 2.18
C ALA A 123 -11.94 2.10 2.26
N GLU A 124 -12.36 3.34 2.50
CA GLU A 124 -13.78 3.72 2.52
C GLU A 124 -14.44 3.39 1.18
N LYS A 125 -13.85 3.87 0.07
CA LYS A 125 -14.35 3.61 -1.28
C LYS A 125 -14.39 2.14 -1.66
N ILE A 126 -13.39 1.36 -1.21
CA ILE A 126 -13.41 -0.11 -1.39
C ILE A 126 -14.58 -0.72 -0.60
N ALA A 127 -14.76 -0.32 0.66
CA ALA A 127 -15.80 -0.86 1.53
C ALA A 127 -17.23 -0.50 1.07
N GLU A 128 -17.43 0.66 0.45
CA GLU A 128 -18.73 1.02 -0.14
C GLU A 128 -19.18 0.07 -1.26
N ARG A 129 -18.22 -0.54 -1.97
CA ARG A 129 -18.47 -1.37 -3.16
C ARG A 129 -18.28 -2.87 -2.93
N SER A 130 -17.70 -3.26 -1.81
CA SER A 130 -17.36 -4.65 -1.50
C SER A 130 -18.43 -5.32 -0.64
N ASP A 131 -18.36 -6.65 -0.53
CA ASP A 131 -19.10 -7.37 0.50
C ASP A 131 -18.62 -6.98 1.91
N CYS A 132 -19.40 -7.36 2.92
CA CYS A 132 -19.13 -7.02 4.32
C CYS A 132 -17.75 -7.50 4.77
N ASP A 133 -17.38 -8.74 4.47
CA ASP A 133 -16.12 -9.33 4.92
C ASP A 133 -14.92 -8.55 4.37
N MET A 134 -14.94 -8.28 3.06
CA MET A 134 -13.86 -7.55 2.40
C MET A 134 -13.84 -6.08 2.83
N GLY A 135 -14.98 -5.40 2.85
CA GLY A 135 -15.06 -4.00 3.26
C GLY A 135 -14.56 -3.79 4.69
N ILE A 136 -14.94 -4.69 5.60
CA ILE A 136 -14.48 -4.68 6.99
C ILE A 136 -12.97 -4.90 7.06
N ALA A 137 -12.43 -5.86 6.31
CA ALA A 137 -10.99 -6.12 6.32
C ALA A 137 -10.19 -4.86 5.92
N TYR A 138 -10.54 -4.20 4.82
CA TYR A 138 -9.87 -2.96 4.39
C TYR A 138 -10.02 -1.83 5.40
N MET A 139 -11.24 -1.57 5.89
CA MET A 139 -11.49 -0.50 6.86
C MET A 139 -10.81 -0.74 8.21
N LYS A 140 -10.83 -1.99 8.70
CA LYS A 140 -10.13 -2.37 9.94
C LYS A 140 -8.64 -2.18 9.79
N THR A 141 -8.05 -2.59 8.68
CA THR A 141 -6.63 -2.35 8.42
C THR A 141 -6.31 -0.86 8.34
N ALA A 142 -7.13 -0.05 7.65
CA ALA A 142 -6.94 1.40 7.60
C ALA A 142 -7.02 2.05 8.99
N TYR A 143 -8.00 1.65 9.80
CA TYR A 143 -8.12 2.12 11.18
C TYR A 143 -6.89 1.76 12.03
N LEU A 144 -6.36 0.53 11.93
CA LEU A 144 -5.13 0.15 12.62
C LEU A 144 -3.91 0.99 12.19
N LEU A 145 -3.84 1.42 10.94
CA LEU A 145 -2.80 2.33 10.46
C LEU A 145 -2.96 3.75 11.06
N THR A 146 -4.20 4.21 11.28
CA THR A 146 -4.44 5.49 11.97
C THR A 146 -4.04 5.45 13.44
N LEU A 147 -4.27 4.32 14.13
CA LEU A 147 -3.76 4.10 15.49
C LEU A 147 -2.23 4.16 15.50
N GLU A 148 -1.58 3.48 14.55
CA GLU A 148 -0.13 3.51 14.42
C GLU A 148 0.41 4.92 14.17
N ALA A 149 -0.25 5.70 13.31
CA ALA A 149 0.09 7.08 13.05
C ALA A 149 -0.08 7.95 14.30
N GLY A 150 -1.21 7.84 15.02
CA GLY A 150 -1.45 8.58 16.25
C GLY A 150 -0.55 8.19 17.43
N GLU A 151 -0.03 6.96 17.46
CA GLU A 151 1.00 6.54 18.43
C GLU A 151 2.40 7.04 18.06
N THR A 152 2.64 7.34 16.77
CA THR A 152 3.96 7.70 16.25
C THR A 152 4.16 9.22 16.14
N PHE A 153 3.08 9.96 15.90
CA PHE A 153 3.08 11.37 15.54
C PHE A 153 2.24 12.17 16.54
N GLU A 154 2.70 13.35 16.92
CA GLU A 154 2.05 14.17 17.95
C GLU A 154 0.99 15.12 17.36
N GLU A 155 0.87 15.18 16.04
CA GLU A 155 -0.06 16.07 15.34
C GLU A 155 -1.52 15.68 15.54
N GLU A 156 -2.36 16.66 15.89
CA GLU A 156 -3.81 16.54 16.09
C GLU A 156 -4.52 15.89 14.89
N TYR A 157 -4.04 16.16 13.68
CA TYR A 157 -4.52 15.55 12.44
C TYR A 157 -4.65 14.02 12.51
N PHE A 158 -3.69 13.33 13.14
CA PHE A 158 -3.74 11.87 13.23
C PHE A 158 -4.77 11.37 14.24
N GLY A 159 -5.08 12.17 15.27
CA GLY A 159 -6.18 11.92 16.20
C GLY A 159 -7.53 12.03 15.49
N GLU A 160 -7.75 13.12 14.74
CA GLU A 160 -8.98 13.32 13.95
C GLU A 160 -9.15 12.21 12.89
N LEU A 161 -8.07 11.81 12.22
CA LEU A 161 -8.10 10.75 11.23
C LEU A 161 -8.46 9.39 11.84
N MET A 162 -7.96 9.11 13.05
CA MET A 162 -8.30 7.91 13.81
C MET A 162 -9.77 7.88 14.20
N GLU A 163 -10.32 9.01 14.68
CA GLU A 163 -11.74 9.14 14.99
C GLU A 163 -12.60 8.90 13.75
N LYS A 164 -12.29 9.58 12.64
CA LYS A 164 -12.97 9.41 11.35
C LYS A 164 -12.98 7.95 10.89
N ALA A 165 -11.82 7.29 10.85
CA ALA A 165 -11.71 5.90 10.43
C ALA A 165 -12.46 4.95 11.37
N GLY A 166 -12.47 5.25 12.68
CA GLY A 166 -13.21 4.49 13.68
C GLY A 166 -14.74 4.59 13.52
N GLU A 167 -15.26 5.79 13.24
CA GLU A 167 -16.68 6.00 12.94
C GLU A 167 -17.11 5.24 11.68
N MET A 168 -16.30 5.27 10.63
CA MET A 168 -16.55 4.52 9.39
C MET A 168 -16.60 3.02 9.64
N LEU A 169 -15.64 2.48 10.40
CA LEU A 169 -15.61 1.05 10.73
C LEU A 169 -16.80 0.63 11.59
N LYS A 170 -17.20 1.45 12.57
CA LYS A 170 -18.42 1.21 13.38
C LYS A 170 -19.68 1.19 12.51
N ALA A 171 -19.84 2.17 11.63
CA ALA A 171 -20.98 2.21 10.72
C ALA A 171 -21.03 0.96 9.82
N LEU A 172 -19.86 0.46 9.41
CA LEU A 172 -19.77 -0.77 8.64
C LEU A 172 -20.11 -2.02 9.46
N TYR A 173 -19.66 -2.12 10.71
CA TYR A 173 -20.05 -3.19 11.64
C TYR A 173 -21.57 -3.21 11.86
N GLU A 174 -22.18 -2.06 12.12
CA GLU A 174 -23.63 -1.94 12.28
C GLU A 174 -24.38 -2.37 11.00
N LYS A 175 -23.94 -1.88 9.83
CA LYS A 175 -24.51 -2.25 8.53
C LYS A 175 -24.41 -3.75 8.27
N CYS A 176 -23.33 -4.39 8.72
CA CYS A 176 -23.04 -5.80 8.51
C CYS A 176 -23.51 -6.71 9.66
N GLY A 177 -24.12 -6.17 10.71
CA GLY A 177 -24.66 -6.93 11.84
C GLY A 177 -23.59 -7.57 12.74
N ILE A 178 -22.42 -6.94 12.87
CA ILE A 178 -21.31 -7.42 13.71
C ILE A 178 -21.28 -6.68 15.04
N GLU A 179 -21.30 -7.43 16.14
CA GLU A 179 -21.12 -6.92 17.50
C GLU A 179 -19.64 -7.02 17.91
N GLU A 180 -18.76 -6.22 17.30
CA GLU A 180 -17.33 -6.15 17.62
C GLU A 180 -16.94 -4.73 18.08
N GLU A 181 -16.11 -4.62 19.12
CA GLU A 181 -15.56 -3.33 19.53
C GLU A 181 -14.39 -2.90 18.64
N LEU A 182 -14.20 -1.58 18.48
CA LEU A 182 -13.00 -1.06 17.81
C LEU A 182 -11.73 -1.46 18.60
N PRO A 183 -10.67 -1.92 17.91
CA PRO A 183 -9.37 -2.12 18.54
C PRO A 183 -8.87 -0.83 19.19
N LYS A 184 -8.53 -0.86 20.49
CA LYS A 184 -8.07 0.35 21.21
C LYS A 184 -6.57 0.63 21.04
N LYS A 185 -5.80 -0.39 20.63
CA LYS A 185 -4.35 -0.35 20.42
C LYS A 185 -3.97 -1.41 19.39
N ARG A 186 -2.79 -1.27 18.78
CA ARG A 186 -2.19 -2.39 18.02
C ARG A 186 -1.88 -3.55 18.96
N GLU A 187 -2.28 -4.76 18.58
CA GLU A 187 -1.71 -5.96 19.20
C GLU A 187 -0.24 -6.08 18.77
N LYS A 188 0.66 -6.21 19.74
CA LYS A 188 2.09 -6.39 19.44
C LYS A 188 2.28 -7.75 18.77
N GLY A 189 2.65 -7.76 17.49
CA GLY A 189 3.04 -8.97 16.76
C GLY A 189 2.19 -9.34 15.56
N CYS A 190 1.30 -8.47 15.08
CA CYS A 190 0.63 -8.57 13.78
C CYS A 190 0.84 -7.30 12.94
#